data_AF-K1VUI5-F1
#
_entry.id   AF-K1VUI5-F1
#
_cell.length_a   1.000
_cell.length_b   1.000
_cell.length_c   1.000
_cell.angle_alpha   90.00
_cell.angle_beta   90.00
_cell.angle_gamma   90.00
#
_symmetry.space_group_name_H-M   'P 1'
#
loop_
_entity.id
_entity.type
_entity.pdbx_description
1 polymer ?
#
loop_
_entity_poly.entity_id
_entity_poly.type
_entity_poly.pdbx_seq_one_letter_code
_entity_poly.pdbx_strand_id
1 'polypeptide(L)'
;MTAFLEAMPLSRHDCQTLDCHPLKGAQAGAPELLLTVTGSVLHGPSVMKTGDNPNVDPSDMPRKFREVFVLRPVEAAEGMQPKSANFRFIG
;
A
#
# COMPACT_ATOMS: atom_id res chain seq x y z
N MET A 1 -1.69 14.23 6.11
CA MET A 1 -1.66 12.92 5.42
C MET A 1 -2.62 12.89 4.24
N THR A 2 -3.82 13.45 4.36
CA THR A 2 -4.82 13.55 3.28
C THR A 2 -4.33 14.30 2.04
N ALA A 3 -3.80 15.52 2.18
CA ALA A 3 -3.35 16.32 1.03
C ALA A 3 -2.24 15.67 0.16
N PHE A 4 -1.40 14.82 0.75
CA PHE A 4 -0.39 14.06 0.00
C PHE A 4 -1.01 12.90 -0.78
N LEU A 5 -1.96 12.18 -0.16
CA LEU A 5 -2.66 11.08 -0.81
C LEU A 5 -3.60 11.59 -1.92
N GLU A 6 -4.21 12.76 -1.73
CA GLU A 6 -5.02 13.43 -2.75
C GLU A 6 -4.20 13.88 -3.97
N ALA A 7 -2.91 14.17 -3.79
CA ALA A 7 -1.99 14.53 -4.86
C ALA A 7 -1.41 13.29 -5.60
N MET A 8 -1.67 12.07 -5.11
CA MET A 8 -1.18 10.85 -5.78
C MET A 8 -1.94 10.62 -7.08
N PRO A 9 -1.25 10.18 -8.15
CA PRO A 9 -1.91 9.77 -9.38
C PRO A 9 -2.93 8.67 -9.12
N LEU A 10 -4.00 8.66 -9.92
CA LEU A 10 -4.95 7.55 -9.93
C LEU A 10 -4.19 6.24 -10.12
N SER A 11 -4.55 5.22 -9.33
CA SER A 11 -3.89 3.93 -9.35
C SER A 11 -4.87 2.78 -9.20
N ARG A 12 -4.51 1.63 -9.77
CA ARG A 12 -5.21 0.35 -9.61
C ARG A 12 -4.19 -0.67 -9.11
N HIS A 13 -4.43 -1.16 -7.90
CA HIS A 13 -3.58 -2.13 -7.23
C HIS A 13 -4.12 -3.54 -7.40
N ASP A 14 -3.22 -4.46 -7.70
CA ASP A 14 -3.44 -5.91 -7.68
C ASP A 14 -2.53 -6.51 -6.61
N CYS A 15 -3.10 -6.73 -5.42
CA CYS A 15 -2.38 -7.22 -4.25
C CYS A 15 -2.15 -8.74 -4.38
N GLN A 16 -0.90 -9.15 -4.24
CA GLN A 16 -0.48 -10.54 -4.45
C GLN A 16 -0.15 -11.25 -3.14
N THR A 17 0.57 -10.59 -2.23
CA THR A 17 0.86 -11.15 -0.91
C THR A 17 0.58 -10.14 0.19
N LEU A 18 0.18 -10.67 1.34
CA LEU A 18 -0.02 -9.92 2.57
C LEU A 18 0.49 -10.78 3.73
N ASP A 19 1.54 -10.27 4.38
CA ASP A 19 2.14 -10.90 5.56
C ASP A 19 1.99 -9.95 6.76
N CYS A 20 1.71 -10.52 7.93
CA CYS A 20 1.55 -9.76 9.16
C CYS A 20 2.27 -10.40 10.34
N HIS A 21 2.94 -9.57 11.16
CA HIS A 21 3.65 -10.01 12.35
C HIS A 21 3.45 -9.03 13.51
N PRO A 22 3.15 -9.51 14.72
CA PRO A 22 3.08 -8.65 15.89
C PRO A 22 4.48 -8.12 16.24
N LEU A 23 4.55 -6.85 16.59
CA LEU A 23 5.72 -6.21 17.17
C LEU A 23 5.47 -5.99 18.66
N LYS A 24 6.54 -6.08 19.46
CA LYS A 24 6.48 -5.71 20.88
C LYS A 24 6.15 -4.22 20.97
N GLY A 25 4.94 -3.90 21.41
CA GLY A 25 4.50 -2.52 21.63
C GLY A 25 5.29 -1.85 22.77
N ALA A 26 5.34 -0.52 22.76
CA ALA A 26 6.04 0.27 23.78
C ALA A 26 5.31 0.33 25.13
N GLN A 27 4.05 -0.11 25.22
CA GLN A 27 3.20 -0.06 26.41
C GLN A 27 2.51 -1.41 26.64
N ALA A 28 2.18 -1.71 27.89
CA ALA A 28 1.39 -2.89 28.30
C ALA A 28 -0.02 -2.81 27.68
N GLY A 29 -0.20 -3.38 26.49
CA GLY A 29 -1.41 -3.29 25.69
C GLY A 29 -1.34 -4.16 24.44
N ALA A 30 -2.29 -3.98 23.51
CA ALA A 30 -2.32 -4.71 22.24
C ALA A 30 -1.03 -4.47 21.42
N PRO A 31 -0.51 -5.48 20.70
CA PRO A 31 0.75 -5.36 19.97
C PRO A 31 0.63 -4.37 18.80
N GLU A 32 1.74 -3.72 18.45
CA GLU A 32 1.88 -3.09 17.14
C GLU A 32 1.92 -4.19 16.06
N LEU A 33 1.58 -3.86 14.82
CA LEU A 33 1.56 -4.83 13.71
C LEU A 33 2.48 -4.36 12.59
N LEU A 34 3.43 -5.20 12.21
CA LEU A 34 4.16 -5.07 10.96
C LEU A 34 3.35 -5.74 9.85
N LEU A 35 2.94 -4.98 8.85
CA LEU A 35 2.25 -5.47 7.67
C LEU A 35 3.15 -5.25 6.46
N THR A 36 3.34 -6.30 5.66
CA THR A 36 4.00 -6.22 4.36
C THR A 36 3.01 -6.61 3.28
N VAL A 37 2.81 -5.73 2.31
CA VAL A 37 1.98 -5.96 1.12
C VAL A 37 2.89 -5.96 -0.10
N THR A 38 2.73 -6.94 -0.98
CA THR A 38 3.37 -6.91 -2.31
C THR A 38 2.33 -7.11 -3.40
N GLY A 39 2.60 -6.55 -4.58
CA GLY A 39 1.69 -6.71 -5.70
C GLY A 39 2.17 -5.98 -6.94
N SER A 40 1.25 -5.74 -7.87
CA SER A 40 1.45 -4.82 -8.99
C SER A 40 0.52 -3.62 -8.89
N VAL A 41 1.00 -2.47 -9.35
CA VAL A 41 0.23 -1.24 -9.43
C VAL A 41 0.34 -0.65 -10.83
N LEU A 42 -0.81 -0.33 -11.40
CA LEU A 42 -0.90 0.55 -12.56
C LEU A 42 -1.21 1.95 -12.04
N HIS A 43 -0.50 2.97 -12.53
CA HIS A 43 -0.68 4.37 -12.14
C HIS A 43 -0.86 5.24 -13.38
N GLY A 44 -1.58 6.35 -13.24
CA GLY A 44 -1.78 7.33 -14.31
C GLY A 44 -3.09 7.14 -15.10
N PRO A 45 -3.24 7.89 -16.22
CA PRO A 45 -4.51 7.97 -16.96
C PRO A 45 -5.01 6.63 -17.55
N SER A 46 -4.09 5.70 -17.79
CA SER A 46 -4.39 4.37 -18.34
C SER A 46 -5.19 3.46 -17.39
N VAL A 47 -5.23 3.79 -16.09
CA VAL A 47 -6.05 3.05 -15.11
C VAL A 47 -7.52 2.98 -15.51
N MET A 48 -8.04 4.00 -16.19
CA MET A 48 -9.44 4.09 -16.61
C MET A 48 -9.72 3.42 -17.97
N LYS A 49 -8.68 3.02 -18.70
CA LYS A 49 -8.84 2.38 -20.01
C LYS A 49 -9.18 0.90 -19.81
N THR A 50 -10.28 0.45 -20.41
CA THR A 50 -10.68 -0.95 -20.48
C THR A 50 -10.32 -1.52 -21.85
N GLY A 51 -9.65 -2.68 -21.85
CA GLY A 51 -9.29 -3.43 -23.06
C GLY A 51 -7.79 -3.62 -23.27
N ASP A 52 -7.42 -4.73 -23.89
CA ASP A 52 -6.04 -5.05 -24.24
C ASP A 52 -5.63 -4.28 -25.49
N ASN A 53 -4.86 -3.21 -25.30
CA ASN A 53 -4.24 -2.51 -26.42
C ASN A 53 -2.86 -3.14 -26.67
N PRO A 54 -2.60 -3.73 -27.86
CA PRO A 54 -1.31 -4.35 -28.15
C PRO A 54 -0.13 -3.36 -28.21
N ASN A 55 -0.40 -2.05 -28.20
CA ASN A 55 0.60 -0.98 -28.27
C ASN A 55 0.61 -0.13 -26.98
N VAL A 56 0.68 -0.79 -25.82
CA VAL A 56 0.77 -0.14 -24.51
C VAL A 56 2.15 0.50 -24.33
N ASP A 57 2.16 1.79 -24.00
CA ASP A 57 3.38 2.49 -23.58
C ASP A 57 3.96 1.79 -22.34
N PRO A 58 5.28 1.56 -22.24
CA PRO A 58 5.90 1.06 -21.03
C PRO A 58 5.49 1.80 -19.73
N SER A 59 5.17 3.10 -19.82
CA SER A 59 4.66 3.87 -18.67
C SER A 59 3.30 3.38 -18.16
N ASP A 60 2.52 2.76 -19.05
CA ASP A 60 1.19 2.20 -18.83
C ASP A 60 1.25 0.70 -18.46
N MET A 61 2.44 0.14 -18.22
CA MET A 61 2.58 -1.22 -17.71
C MET A 61 2.52 -1.26 -16.17
N PRO A 62 1.83 -2.25 -15.57
CA PRO A 62 1.83 -2.42 -14.11
C PRO A 62 3.23 -2.67 -13.57
N ARG A 63 3.61 -1.94 -12.51
CA ARG A 63 4.91 -2.08 -11.84
C ARG A 63 4.75 -2.85 -10.54
N LYS A 64 5.73 -3.69 -10.21
CA LYS A 64 5.72 -4.42 -8.94
C LYS A 64 6.05 -3.47 -7.79
N PHE A 65 5.34 -3.62 -6.69
CA PHE A 65 5.53 -2.82 -5.49
C PHE A 65 5.65 -3.69 -4.24
N ARG A 66 6.29 -3.11 -3.24
CA ARG A 66 6.26 -3.56 -1.85
C ARG A 66 5.94 -2.37 -0.97
N GLU A 67 4.94 -2.53 -0.12
CA GLU A 67 4.57 -1.55 0.88
C GLU A 67 4.62 -2.16 2.28
N VAL A 68 5.24 -1.45 3.21
CA VAL A 68 5.33 -1.87 4.60
C VAL A 68 4.66 -0.85 5.49
N PHE A 69 3.75 -1.32 6.34
CA PHE A 69 3.12 -0.52 7.37
C PHE A 69 3.56 -1.00 8.76
N VAL A 70 3.78 -0.05 9.65
CA VAL A 70 3.71 -0.32 11.08
C VAL A 70 2.41 0.27 11.57
N LEU A 71 1.52 -0.57 12.08
CA LEU A 71 0.26 -0.13 12.67
C LEU A 71 0.35 -0.16 14.19
N ARG A 72 -0.27 0.83 14.83
CA ARG A 72 -0.47 0.86 16.29
C ARG A 72 -1.97 0.79 16.62
N PRO A 73 -2.35 0.21 17.76
CA PRO A 73 -3.72 0.30 18.26
C PRO A 73 -4.17 1.75 18.44
N VAL A 74 -5.47 1.99 18.29
CA VAL A 74 -6.08 3.27 18.69
C VAL A 74 -6.46 3.18 20.18
N GLU A 75 -5.94 4.09 21.01
CA GLU A 75 -6.07 3.99 22.48
C GLU A 75 -7.53 4.11 22.99
N ALA A 76 -8.40 4.78 22.23
CA ALA A 76 -9.76 5.12 22.65
C ALA A 76 -10.87 4.55 21.75
N ALA A 77 -10.54 3.67 20.80
CA ALA A 77 -11.50 3.10 19.86
C ALA A 77 -11.02 1.74 19.35
N GLU A 78 -11.93 0.95 18.77
CA GLU A 78 -11.53 -0.23 18.01
C GLU A 78 -10.78 0.16 16.73
N GLY A 79 -9.75 -0.60 16.41
CA GLY A 79 -9.00 -0.46 15.16
C GLY A 79 -7.53 -0.14 15.35
N MET A 80 -6.86 0.04 14.22
CA MET A 80 -5.43 0.27 14.12
C MET A 80 -5.17 1.47 13.22
N GLN A 81 -4.15 2.26 13.53
CA GLN A 81 -3.75 3.42 12.72
C GLN A 81 -2.29 3.29 12.25
N PRO A 82 -1.96 3.75 11.04
CA PRO A 82 -0.57 3.77 10.56
C PRO A 82 0.30 4.66 11.45
N LYS A 83 1.36 4.07 12.01
CA LYS A 83 2.48 4.76 12.64
C LYS A 83 3.54 5.12 11.60
N SER A 84 3.73 4.25 10.60
CA SER A 84 4.54 4.50 9.42
C SER A 84 4.02 3.73 8.21
N ALA A 85 4.32 4.24 7.03
CA ALA A 85 4.09 3.58 5.74
C ALA A 85 5.33 3.80 4.86
N ASN A 86 5.82 2.73 4.23
CA ASN A 86 6.96 2.77 3.33
C ASN A 86 6.62 2.02 2.05
N PHE A 87 6.38 2.78 0.98
CA PHE A 87 6.12 2.26 -0.35
C PHE A 87 7.39 2.30 -1.20
N ARG A 88 7.64 1.24 -1.97
CA ARG A 88 8.68 1.22 -3.01
C ARG A 88 8.30 0.31 -4.16
N PHE A 89 8.76 0.66 -5.37
CA PHE A 89 8.80 -0.29 -6.47
C PHE A 89 9.89 -1.33 -6.23
N ILE A 90 9.65 -2.55 -6.72
CA ILE A 90 10.60 -3.68 -6.65
C ILE A 90 10.71 -4.33 -8.04
N GLY A 91 11.89 -4.84 -8.38
CA GLY A 91 12.18 -5.33 -9.73
C GLY A 91 12.98 -4.31 -10.52
#